data_AF-A0A960T003-F1
#
_entry.id   AF-A0A960T003-F1
#
_cell.length_a   1.000
_cell.length_b   1.000
_cell.length_c   1.000
_cell.angle_alpha   90.00
_cell.angle_beta   90.00
_cell.angle_gamma   90.00
#
_symmetry.space_group_name_H-M   'P 1'
#
loop_
_entity.id
_entity.type
_entity.pdbx_description
1 polymer ?
#
loop_
_entity_poly.entity_id
_entity_poly.type
_entity_poly.pdbx_seq_one_letter_code
_entity_poly.pdbx_strand_id
1 'polypeptide(L)'
;MNRLFAFWLSGACCASALSVADLGLPANGTRNATPYVRRALAELSGGGTLVFPKGIYQFDIDGTETVEPYVSNNQDDFPKRLAMPVRGVK
;
A
#
# COMPACT_ATOMS: atom_id res chain seq x y z
N MET A 1 -25.11 1.46 44.97
CA MET A 1 -25.42 0.55 43.85
C MET A 1 -24.46 0.85 42.71
N ASN A 2 -23.48 -0.03 42.52
CA ASN A 2 -22.40 0.06 41.52
C ASN A 2 -22.90 -0.32 40.13
N ARG A 3 -22.57 0.47 39.10
CA ARG A 3 -22.35 -0.01 37.73
C ARG A 3 -21.27 0.83 37.03
N LEU A 4 -20.01 0.46 37.22
CA LEU A 4 -18.94 0.84 36.29
C LEU A 4 -19.11 0.00 35.01
N PHE A 5 -19.43 0.65 33.90
CA PHE A 5 -19.28 0.06 32.56
C PHE A 5 -17.81 0.20 32.15
N ALA A 6 -17.03 -0.87 32.33
CA ALA A 6 -15.72 -0.96 31.70
C ALA A 6 -15.91 -1.34 30.23
N PHE A 7 -15.85 -0.35 29.34
CA PHE A 7 -15.78 -0.58 27.89
C PHE A 7 -14.35 -1.00 27.57
N TRP A 8 -14.14 -2.31 27.51
CA TRP A 8 -12.88 -2.93 27.13
C TRP A 8 -12.65 -2.65 25.64
N LEU A 9 -11.92 -1.59 25.28
CA LEU A 9 -11.34 -1.46 23.94
C LEU A 9 -10.26 -2.53 23.81
N SER A 10 -10.67 -3.73 23.43
CA SER A 10 -9.75 -4.69 22.81
C SER A 10 -9.28 -4.05 21.52
N GLY A 11 -8.11 -3.43 21.54
CA GLY A 11 -7.34 -3.12 20.35
C GLY A 11 -6.90 -4.41 19.68
N ALA A 12 -7.85 -5.14 19.09
CA ALA A 12 -7.53 -6.13 18.09
C ALA A 12 -7.00 -5.35 16.89
N CYS A 13 -5.67 -5.25 16.80
CA CYS A 13 -4.99 -4.94 15.55
C CYS A 13 -5.30 -6.08 14.58
N CYS A 14 -6.51 -6.07 14.03
CA CYS A 14 -6.89 -6.99 12.98
C CYS A 14 -6.04 -6.56 11.79
N ALA A 15 -5.06 -7.38 11.40
CA ALA A 15 -4.25 -7.14 10.23
C ALA A 15 -5.20 -6.85 9.06
N SER A 16 -5.23 -5.58 8.63
CA SER A 16 -6.21 -5.12 7.67
C SER A 16 -5.81 -5.63 6.29
N ALA A 17 -6.73 -6.32 5.61
CA ALA A 17 -6.56 -6.72 4.22
C ALA A 17 -7.35 -5.76 3.33
N LEU A 18 -6.69 -5.14 2.36
CA LEU A 18 -7.30 -4.20 1.40
C LEU A 18 -7.08 -4.73 -0.01
N SER A 19 -8.16 -4.98 -0.75
CA SER A 19 -8.06 -5.37 -2.16
C SER A 19 -8.02 -4.14 -3.05
N VAL A 20 -7.17 -4.16 -4.09
CA VAL A 20 -7.18 -3.09 -5.11
C VAL A 20 -8.50 -3.03 -5.89
N ALA A 21 -9.25 -4.13 -5.95
CA ALA A 21 -10.57 -4.14 -6.56
C ALA A 21 -11.59 -3.33 -5.74
N ASP A 22 -11.47 -3.30 -4.41
CA ASP A 22 -12.33 -2.49 -3.54
C ASP A 22 -12.07 -1.00 -3.73
N LEU A 23 -10.87 -0.65 -4.20
CA LEU A 23 -10.50 0.70 -4.63
C LEU A 23 -10.94 1.03 -6.07
N GLY A 24 -11.61 0.09 -6.76
CA GLY A 24 -12.09 0.28 -8.12
C GLY A 24 -11.05 0.04 -9.22
N LEU A 25 -9.94 -0.64 -8.91
CA LEU A 25 -8.95 -1.06 -9.91
C LEU A 25 -9.27 -2.49 -10.40
N PRO A 26 -9.83 -2.67 -11.61
CA PRO A 26 -10.11 -3.99 -12.14
C PRO A 26 -8.83 -4.70 -12.60
N ALA A 27 -8.78 -6.01 -12.39
CA ALA A 27 -7.77 -6.88 -12.99
C ALA A 27 -7.91 -6.90 -14.53
N ASN A 28 -6.79 -7.03 -15.24
CA ASN A 28 -6.71 -7.05 -16.71
C ASN A 28 -7.22 -5.76 -17.39
N GLY A 29 -7.24 -4.64 -16.67
CA GLY A 29 -7.55 -3.32 -17.22
C GLY A 29 -6.33 -2.61 -17.80
N THR A 30 -6.58 -1.49 -18.48
CA THR A 30 -5.55 -0.56 -18.99
C THR A 30 -5.35 0.65 -18.07
N ARG A 31 -5.89 0.60 -16.84
CA ARG A 31 -5.77 1.71 -15.89
C ARG A 31 -4.42 1.64 -15.19
N ASN A 32 -3.78 2.80 -15.07
CA ASN A 32 -2.60 2.97 -14.24
C ASN A 32 -2.92 2.61 -12.77
N ALA A 33 -2.26 1.58 -12.25
CA ALA A 33 -2.39 1.06 -10.90
C ALA A 33 -1.62 1.89 -9.86
N THR A 34 -0.59 2.64 -10.28
CA THR A 34 0.28 3.43 -9.40
C THR A 34 -0.49 4.30 -8.39
N PRO A 35 -1.47 5.14 -8.77
CA PRO A 35 -2.22 5.96 -7.80
C PRO A 35 -3.07 5.14 -6.82
N TYR A 36 -3.65 4.02 -7.26
CA TYR A 36 -4.45 3.14 -6.41
C TYR A 36 -3.59 2.47 -5.35
N VAL A 37 -2.41 1.97 -5.76
CA VAL A 37 -1.47 1.31 -4.85
C VAL A 37 -0.89 2.31 -3.85
N ARG A 38 -0.57 3.53 -4.27
CA ARG A 38 -0.12 4.57 -3.32
C ARG A 38 -1.18 4.90 -2.27
N ARG A 39 -2.43 5.05 -2.68
CA ARG A 39 -3.54 5.24 -1.75
C ARG A 39 -3.68 4.06 -0.80
N ALA A 40 -3.63 2.84 -1.31
CA ALA A 40 -3.73 1.63 -0.51
C ALA A 40 -2.60 1.53 0.53
N LEU A 41 -1.35 1.82 0.14
CA LEU A 41 -0.21 1.81 1.04
C LEU A 41 -0.31 2.87 2.15
N ALA A 42 -0.91 4.03 1.86
CA ALA A 42 -1.18 5.05 2.88
C ALA A 42 -2.22 4.57 3.90
N GLU A 43 -3.30 3.91 3.45
CA GLU A 43 -4.32 3.31 4.31
C GLU A 43 -3.75 2.16 5.16
N LEU A 44 -2.78 1.41 4.62
CA LEU A 44 -2.08 0.30 5.28
C LEU A 44 -0.81 0.71 6.04
N SER A 45 -0.59 2.00 6.28
CA SER A 45 0.64 2.52 6.91
C SER A 45 0.89 1.98 8.34
N GLY A 46 -0.15 1.49 9.02
CA GLY A 46 -0.05 0.79 10.32
C GLY A 46 0.25 -0.71 10.22
N GLY A 47 0.46 -1.24 9.00
CA GLY A 47 0.59 -2.67 8.71
C GLY A 47 -0.71 -3.28 8.17
N GLY A 48 -0.56 -4.33 7.36
CA GLY A 48 -1.66 -5.05 6.74
C GLY A 48 -1.26 -5.77 5.46
N THR A 49 -2.24 -6.21 4.69
CA THR A 49 -2.04 -6.93 3.43
C THR A 49 -2.74 -6.20 2.29
N LEU A 50 -1.98 -5.76 1.30
CA LEU A 50 -2.52 -5.30 0.03
C LEU A 50 -2.74 -6.50 -0.89
N VAL A 51 -4.00 -6.72 -1.31
CA VAL A 51 -4.40 -7.86 -2.12
C VAL A 51 -4.61 -7.44 -3.57
N PHE A 52 -3.98 -8.16 -4.49
CA PHE A 52 -4.23 -8.06 -5.92
C PHE A 52 -4.99 -9.31 -6.36
N PRO A 53 -6.28 -9.21 -6.75
CA PRO A 53 -6.96 -10.29 -7.45
C PRO A 53 -6.16 -10.71 -8.68
N LYS A 54 -6.18 -12.00 -9.01
CA LYS A 54 -5.39 -12.55 -10.12
C LYS A 54 -5.69 -11.82 -11.44
N GLY A 55 -4.64 -11.32 -12.09
CA GLY A 55 -4.70 -10.70 -13.41
C GLY A 55 -3.51 -9.79 -13.67
N ILE A 56 -3.59 -9.03 -14.75
CA ILE A 56 -2.56 -8.08 -15.19
C ILE A 56 -2.90 -6.68 -14.67
N TYR A 57 -1.90 -5.96 -14.17
CA TYR A 57 -1.99 -4.58 -13.72
C TYR A 57 -0.89 -3.75 -14.40
N GLN A 58 -1.24 -2.55 -14.85
CA GLN A 58 -0.31 -1.64 -15.50
C GLN A 58 0.19 -0.61 -14.50
N PHE A 59 1.51 -0.42 -14.41
CA PHE A 59 2.13 0.59 -13.57
C PHE A 59 2.82 1.59 -14.48
N ASP A 60 2.31 2.81 -14.50
CA ASP A 60 2.90 3.87 -15.30
C ASP A 60 3.68 4.82 -14.42
N ILE A 61 4.51 5.62 -15.09
CA ILE A 61 5.42 6.58 -14.47
C ILE A 61 4.66 7.70 -13.75
N ASP A 62 3.46 8.00 -14.22
CA ASP A 62 2.57 8.98 -13.62
C ASP A 62 2.09 8.49 -12.26
N GLY A 63 2.25 9.34 -11.25
CA GLY A 63 1.89 9.05 -9.87
C GLY A 63 2.96 8.29 -9.08
N THR A 64 4.10 7.91 -9.68
CA THR A 64 5.23 7.30 -8.96
C THR A 64 5.84 8.25 -7.95
N GLU A 65 6.47 7.71 -6.91
CA GLU A 65 7.29 8.49 -5.99
C GLU A 65 8.73 8.58 -6.53
N THR A 66 9.25 9.80 -6.64
CA THR A 66 10.63 10.07 -7.06
C THR A 66 11.54 10.10 -5.84
N VAL A 67 12.61 9.31 -5.86
CA VAL A 67 13.53 9.15 -4.73
C VAL A 67 14.98 9.03 -5.21
N GLU A 68 15.93 9.40 -4.35
CA GLU A 68 17.37 9.22 -4.56
C GLU A 68 17.97 8.26 -3.50
N PRO A 69 17.64 6.96 -3.55
CA PRO A 69 18.11 6.00 -2.55
C PRO A 69 19.52 5.52 -2.88
N TYR A 70 20.41 5.40 -1.91
CA TYR A 70 21.61 4.59 -2.14
C TYR A 70 21.23 3.10 -2.21
N VAL A 71 21.51 2.46 -3.35
CA VAL A 71 21.26 1.02 -3.55
C VAL A 71 22.58 0.32 -3.84
N SER A 72 23.08 -0.45 -2.85
CA SER A 72 24.36 -1.13 -2.98
C SER A 72 24.41 -2.04 -4.21
N ASN A 73 25.58 -2.09 -4.86
CA ASN A 73 25.86 -2.95 -6.02
C ASN A 73 24.90 -2.75 -7.20
N ASN A 74 24.23 -1.59 -7.28
CA ASN A 74 23.40 -1.19 -8.40
C ASN A 74 23.99 0.06 -9.07
N GLN A 75 23.47 0.37 -10.26
CA GLN A 75 23.83 1.60 -10.95
C GLN A 75 23.19 2.81 -10.24
N ASP A 76 23.92 3.91 -10.27
CA ASP A 76 23.48 5.20 -9.74
C ASP A 76 22.66 5.98 -10.79
N ASP A 77 21.65 5.34 -11.39
CA ASP A 77 20.69 5.96 -12.32
C ASP A 77 19.57 6.69 -11.55
N PHE A 78 19.96 7.69 -10.78
CA PHE A 78 19.06 8.55 -10.02
C PHE A 78 18.50 9.70 -10.88
N PRO A 79 17.25 10.14 -10.62
CA PRO A 79 16.37 9.67 -9.55
C PRO A 79 15.58 8.40 -9.94
N LYS A 80 15.30 7.56 -8.94
CA LYS A 80 14.44 6.36 -9.12
C LYS A 80 12.97 6.75 -9.00
N ARG A 81 12.13 6.08 -9.78
CA ARG A 81 10.67 6.23 -9.76
C ARG A 81 10.02 4.96 -9.26
N LEU A 82 9.42 5.01 -8.07
CA LEU A 82 8.84 3.86 -7.40
C LEU A 82 7.33 3.81 -7.61
N ALA A 83 6.85 2.75 -8.25
CA ALA A 83 5.42 2.46 -8.37
C ALA A 83 4.81 1.97 -7.04
N MET A 84 5.63 1.34 -6.19
CA MET A 84 5.24 0.81 -4.89
C MET A 84 6.26 1.24 -3.83
N PRO A 85 6.14 2.45 -3.26
CA PRO A 85 7.06 2.91 -2.21
C PRO A 85 6.71 2.26 -0.87
N VAL A 86 7.18 1.03 -0.67
CA VAL A 86 7.00 0.31 0.59
C VAL A 86 8.10 0.74 1.56
N ARG A 87 7.71 1.26 2.72
CA ARG A 87 8.63 1.79 3.75
C ARG A 87 8.22 1.31 5.13
N GLY A 88 9.17 1.28 6.07
CA GLY A 88 8.88 1.00 7.48
C GLY A 88 8.45 -0.44 7.78
N VAL A 89 8.64 -1.37 6.83
CA VAL A 89 8.45 -2.81 7.07
C VAL A 89 9.57 -3.26 8.00
N LYS A 90 9.22 -3.59 9.24
CA LYS A 90 10.11 -4.17 10.24
C LYS A 90 9.88 -5.67 10.32
#